data_AF-A0A7S2TBG2-F1
#
_entry.id   AF-A0A7S2TBG2-F1
#
_cell.length_a   1.000
_cell.length_b   1.000
_cell.length_c   1.000
_cell.angle_alpha   90.00
_cell.angle_beta   90.00
_cell.angle_gamma   90.00
#
_symmetry.space_group_name_H-M   'P 1'
#
loop_
_entity.id
_entity.type
_entity.pdbx_description
1 polymer ?
#
loop_
_entity_poly.entity_id
_entity_poly.type
_entity_poly.pdbx_seq_one_letter_code
_entity_poly.pdbx_strand_id
1 'polypeptide(L)'
;AEMVRTCEDDACQKAITNICVLFALQDIVDGKQWGGLLDINQLGHAEEACNNVCSMIRPDSVALVDSWDFHDKTLNSTIGRYDGNVYEAQYLAAVKSPL
;
A
#
# COMPACT_ATOMS: atom_id res chain seq x y z
N ALA A 1 14.71 4.36 7.11
CA ALA A 1 15.94 3.89 6.43
C ALA A 1 16.72 2.85 7.23
N GLU A 2 16.86 3.02 8.55
CA GLU A 2 17.60 2.06 9.41
C GLU A 2 16.95 0.65 9.40
N MET A 3 15.63 0.57 9.52
CA MET A 3 14.85 -0.68 9.44
C MET A 3 15.00 -1.44 8.11
N VAL A 4 15.27 -0.74 7.00
CA VAL A 4 15.49 -1.38 5.69
C VAL A 4 16.85 -2.07 5.66
N ARG A 5 17.85 -1.46 6.31
CA ARG A 5 19.24 -1.96 6.31
C ARG A 5 19.44 -3.16 7.22
N THR A 6 18.57 -3.35 8.20
CA THR A 6 18.61 -4.47 9.16
C THR A 6 17.87 -5.71 8.69
N CYS A 7 17.21 -5.66 7.53
CA CYS A 7 16.46 -6.80 7.00
C CYS A 7 17.44 -7.80 6.34
N GLU A 8 17.43 -9.06 6.78
CA GLU A 8 18.35 -10.11 6.30
C GLU A 8 17.94 -10.72 4.95
N ASP A 9 16.63 -10.71 4.62
CA ASP A 9 16.12 -11.24 3.35
C ASP A 9 16.14 -10.18 2.25
N ASP A 10 16.81 -10.49 1.15
CA ASP A 10 16.95 -9.63 -0.03
C ASP A 10 15.59 -9.30 -0.67
N ALA A 11 14.64 -10.24 -0.67
CA ALA A 11 13.32 -10.03 -1.26
C ALA A 11 12.48 -9.07 -0.40
N CYS A 12 12.40 -9.33 0.91
CA CYS A 12 11.75 -8.43 1.87
C CYS A 12 12.40 -7.05 1.89
N GLN A 13 13.73 -6.97 1.85
CA GLN A 13 14.44 -5.69 1.82
C GLN A 13 14.06 -4.86 0.59
N LYS A 14 13.99 -5.47 -0.60
CA LYS A 14 13.54 -4.78 -1.82
C LYS A 14 12.10 -4.30 -1.71
N ALA A 15 11.19 -5.13 -1.21
CA ALA A 15 9.78 -4.77 -1.04
C ALA A 15 9.60 -3.58 -0.09
N ILE A 16 10.25 -3.61 1.08
CA ILE A 16 10.20 -2.51 2.06
C ILE A 16 10.89 -1.25 1.51
N THR A 17 11.97 -1.41 0.73
CA THR A 17 12.62 -0.27 0.06
C THR A 17 11.67 0.42 -0.90
N ASN A 18 10.96 -0.33 -1.73
CA ASN A 18 10.00 0.23 -2.69
C ASN A 18 8.88 0.99 -1.96
N ILE A 19 8.34 0.45 -0.86
CA ILE A 19 7.34 1.14 -0.04
C ILE A 19 7.90 2.41 0.59
N CYS A 20 9.13 2.37 1.09
CA CYS A 20 9.79 3.54 1.68
C CYS A 20 10.00 4.64 0.63
N VAL A 21 10.37 4.28 -0.60
CA VAL A 21 10.50 5.21 -1.72
C VAL A 21 9.13 5.79 -2.09
N LEU A 22 8.09 4.95 -2.17
CA LEU A 22 6.72 5.40 -2.45
C LEU A 22 6.25 6.43 -1.41
N PHE A 23 6.46 6.15 -0.12
CA PHE A 23 6.10 7.06 0.97
C PHE A 23 6.81 8.41 0.83
N ALA A 24 8.12 8.40 0.55
CA ALA A 24 8.89 9.63 0.36
C ALA A 24 8.44 10.42 -0.87
N LEU A 25 8.16 9.75 -1.99
CA LEU A 25 7.67 10.40 -3.21
C LEU A 25 6.27 10.99 -3.01
N GLN A 26 5.37 10.28 -2.32
CA GLN A 26 4.05 10.79 -2.02
C GLN A 26 4.11 12.03 -1.11
N ASP A 27 4.99 12.02 -0.09
CA ASP A 27 5.21 13.21 0.76
C ASP A 27 5.78 14.39 -0.03
N ILE A 28 6.62 14.14 -1.04
CA ILE A 28 7.14 15.19 -1.93
C ILE A 28 6.02 15.79 -2.80
N VAL A 29 5.12 14.95 -3.32
CA VAL A 29 4.03 15.38 -4.20
C VAL A 29 2.93 16.12 -3.44
N ASP A 30 2.49 15.58 -2.30
CA ASP A 30 1.36 16.14 -1.52
C ASP A 30 1.80 17.18 -0.47
N GLY A 31 3.08 17.17 -0.10
CA GLY A 31 3.62 17.95 1.01
C GLY A 31 3.68 19.44 0.72
N LYS A 32 3.03 20.25 1.56
CA LYS A 32 3.10 21.72 1.49
C LYS A 32 4.48 22.27 1.89
N GLN A 33 5.30 21.46 2.57
CA GLN A 33 6.63 21.83 3.06
C GLN A 33 7.68 22.05 1.95
N TRP A 34 7.42 21.60 0.72
CA TRP A 34 8.39 21.65 -0.38
C TRP A 34 8.27 22.90 -1.27
N GLY A 35 7.30 23.77 -0.97
CA GLY A 35 7.05 25.00 -1.74
C GLY A 35 8.28 25.93 -1.76
N GLY A 36 8.76 26.25 -2.96
CA GLY A 36 9.93 27.12 -3.18
C GLY A 36 11.29 26.41 -3.03
N LEU A 37 11.32 25.14 -2.63
CA LEU A 37 12.52 24.29 -2.62
C LEU A 37 12.62 23.44 -3.88
N LEU A 38 11.48 22.98 -4.41
CA LEU A 38 11.39 22.18 -5.63
C LEU A 38 10.81 23.00 -6.78
N ASP A 39 11.39 22.81 -7.96
CA ASP A 39 10.85 23.35 -9.22
C ASP A 39 9.66 22.52 -9.71
N ILE A 40 8.81 23.13 -10.54
CA ILE A 40 7.63 22.49 -11.14
C ILE A 40 8.04 21.23 -11.93
N ASN A 41 9.17 21.27 -12.64
CA ASN A 41 9.67 20.11 -13.38
C ASN A 41 10.08 18.97 -12.45
N GLN A 42 10.67 19.28 -11.28
CA GLN A 42 11.05 18.27 -10.29
C GLN A 42 9.82 17.64 -9.65
N LEU A 43 8.76 18.41 -9.44
CA LEU A 43 7.47 17.91 -8.97
C LEU A 43 6.85 16.95 -10.01
N GLY A 44 6.86 17.33 -11.29
CA GLY A 44 6.38 16.45 -12.36
C GLY A 44 7.16 15.13 -12.46
N HIS A 45 8.49 15.17 -12.29
CA HIS A 45 9.31 13.95 -12.22
C HIS A 45 8.99 13.10 -10.98
N ALA A 46 8.67 13.72 -9.84
CA ALA A 46 8.29 13.00 -8.63
C ALA A 46 6.94 12.27 -8.79
N GLU A 47 5.97 12.89 -9.46
CA GLU A 47 4.68 12.27 -9.81
C GLU A 47 4.89 11.07 -10.75
N GLU A 48 5.70 11.21 -11.79
CA GLU A 48 6.02 10.11 -12.72
C GLU A 48 6.73 8.96 -11.98
N ALA A 49 7.73 9.28 -11.15
CA ALA A 49 8.42 8.29 -10.34
C ALA A 49 7.47 7.56 -9.37
N CYS A 50 6.51 8.27 -8.77
CA CYS A 50 5.49 7.68 -7.89
C CYS A 50 4.66 6.64 -8.65
N ASN A 51 4.17 6.98 -9.85
CA ASN A 51 3.41 6.06 -10.69
C ASN A 51 4.22 4.81 -11.11
N ASN A 52 5.51 4.99 -11.41
CA ASN A 52 6.41 3.89 -11.75
C ASN A 52 6.61 2.95 -10.55
N VAL A 53 6.84 3.50 -9.35
CA VAL A 53 7.00 2.71 -8.13
C VAL A 53 5.71 1.98 -7.76
N CYS A 54 4.54 2.60 -7.93
CA CYS A 54 3.24 1.93 -7.78
C CYS A 54 3.11 0.71 -8.70
N SER A 55 3.56 0.84 -9.95
CA SER A 55 3.57 -0.27 -10.91
C SER A 55 4.51 -1.40 -10.49
N MET A 56 5.66 -1.07 -9.89
CA MET A 56 6.62 -2.04 -9.36
C MET A 56 6.11 -2.77 -8.12
N ILE A 57 5.37 -2.10 -7.23
CA ILE A 57 4.83 -2.68 -5.99
C ILE A 57 3.57 -3.52 -6.25
N ARG A 58 2.87 -3.26 -7.35
CA ARG A 58 1.59 -3.91 -7.67
C ARG A 58 1.58 -5.45 -7.56
N PRO A 59 2.59 -6.20 -8.05
CA PRO A 59 2.61 -7.66 -7.93
C PRO A 59 2.63 -8.15 -6.48
N ASP A 60 3.30 -7.39 -5.60
CA ASP A 60 3.50 -7.76 -4.19
C ASP A 60 2.43 -7.15 -3.27
N SER A 61 1.55 -6.28 -3.77
CA SER A 61 0.62 -5.50 -2.95
C SER A 61 -0.31 -6.36 -2.09
N VAL A 62 -0.79 -7.49 -2.63
CA VAL A 62 -1.63 -8.44 -1.85
C VAL A 62 -0.80 -9.15 -0.78
N ALA A 63 0.38 -9.65 -1.12
CA ALA A 63 1.27 -10.31 -0.15
C ALA A 63 1.73 -9.35 0.96
N LEU A 64 1.93 -8.07 0.64
CA LEU A 64 2.29 -7.03 1.61
C LEU A 64 1.17 -6.77 2.62
N VAL A 65 -0.10 -6.73 2.20
CA VAL A 65 -1.22 -6.58 3.14
C VAL A 65 -1.48 -7.87 3.92
N ASP A 66 -1.27 -9.04 3.29
CA ASP A 66 -1.39 -10.34 3.95
C ASP A 66 -0.30 -10.57 5.02
N SER A 67 0.87 -9.93 4.89
CA SER A 67 1.98 -10.06 5.86
C SER A 67 1.66 -9.59 7.27
N TRP A 68 0.58 -8.81 7.45
CA TRP A 68 0.06 -8.38 8.76
C TRP A 68 -0.75 -9.47 9.46
N ASP A 69 -1.10 -10.56 8.77
CA ASP A 69 -1.80 -11.74 9.28
C ASP A 69 -3.10 -11.41 10.03
N PHE A 70 -3.89 -10.46 9.50
CA PHE A 70 -5.19 -10.12 10.06
C PHE A 70 -6.23 -11.19 9.72
N HIS A 71 -6.73 -11.86 10.75
CA HIS A 71 -7.79 -12.85 10.57
C HIS A 71 -9.14 -12.20 10.21
N ASP A 72 -9.94 -12.86 9.37
CA ASP A 72 -11.27 -12.36 8.92
C ASP A 72 -12.18 -11.92 10.07
N LYS A 73 -12.12 -12.60 11.23
CA LYS A 73 -12.88 -12.23 12.43
C LYS A 73 -12.45 -10.88 13.03
N THR A 74 -11.16 -10.57 12.93
CA THR A 74 -10.57 -9.32 13.41
C THR A 74 -10.80 -8.20 12.40
N LEU A 75 -10.60 -8.49 11.11
CA LEU A 75 -10.80 -7.54 10.02
C LEU A 75 -12.28 -7.16 9.83
N ASN A 76 -13.18 -8.10 10.12
CA ASN A 76 -14.64 -7.92 10.12
C ASN A 76 -15.16 -7.20 8.85
N SER A 77 -14.62 -7.56 7.69
CA SER A 77 -14.94 -6.97 6.41
C SER A 77 -15.38 -8.05 5.44
N THR A 78 -16.55 -7.87 4.81
CA THR A 78 -17.03 -8.77 3.76
C THR A 78 -16.27 -8.59 2.44
N ILE A 79 -15.65 -7.43 2.21
CA ILE A 79 -14.86 -7.13 1.01
C ILE A 79 -13.41 -7.59 1.19
N GLY A 80 -12.86 -7.45 2.39
CA GLY A 80 -11.47 -7.80 2.69
C GLY A 80 -11.24 -9.25 3.08
N ARG A 81 -12.15 -10.18 2.73
CA ARG A 81 -12.01 -11.59 3.12
C ARG A 81 -10.78 -12.22 2.47
N TYR A 82 -10.05 -13.01 3.24
CA TYR A 82 -8.87 -13.72 2.77
C TYR A 82 -9.16 -14.72 1.63
N ASP A 83 -10.35 -15.34 1.65
CA ASP A 83 -10.75 -16.33 0.62
C ASP A 83 -11.19 -15.71 -0.72
N GLY A 84 -11.28 -14.38 -0.81
CA GLY A 84 -11.73 -13.66 -2.00
C GLY A 84 -13.22 -13.84 -2.33
N ASN A 85 -14.00 -14.54 -1.50
CA ASN A 85 -15.42 -14.79 -1.76
C ASN A 85 -16.30 -13.62 -1.30
N VAL A 86 -16.12 -12.48 -1.98
CA VAL A 86 -16.72 -11.20 -1.58
C VAL A 86 -18.23 -11.16 -1.81
N TYR A 87 -18.70 -11.61 -2.97
CA TYR A 87 -20.10 -11.43 -3.38
C TYR A 87 -21.07 -12.24 -2.51
N GLU A 88 -20.76 -13.51 -2.25
CA GLU A 88 -21.60 -14.36 -1.40
C GLU A 88 -21.60 -13.85 0.04
N ALA A 89 -20.42 -13.47 0.56
CA ALA A 89 -20.31 -12.93 1.91
C ALA A 89 -21.10 -11.63 2.10
N GLN A 90 -21.04 -10.71 1.12
CA GLN A 90 -21.84 -9.48 1.15
C GLN A 90 -23.35 -9.77 1.13
N TYR A 91 -23.78 -10.68 0.26
CA TYR A 91 -25.18 -11.07 0.20
C TYR A 91 -25.68 -11.65 1.53
N LEU A 92 -24.93 -12.58 2.12
CA LEU A 92 -25.28 -13.18 3.42
C LEU A 92 -25.27 -12.15 4.55
N ALA A 93 -24.37 -11.18 4.53
CA ALA A 93 -24.34 -10.09 5.50
C ALA A 93 -25.56 -9.19 5.37
N ALA A 94 -25.96 -8.85 4.13
CA ALA A 94 -27.16 -8.04 3.88
C ALA A 94 -28.44 -8.76 4.33
N VAL A 95 -28.57 -10.06 4.07
CA VAL A 95 -29.71 -10.88 4.51
C VAL A 95 -29.82 -10.97 6.03
N LYS A 96 -28.69 -10.99 6.74
CA LYS A 96 -28.63 -11.05 8.21
C LYS A 96 -28.79 -9.68 8.88
N SER A 97 -28.70 -8.60 8.12
CA SER A 97 -28.84 -7.24 8.66
C SER A 97 -30.28 -7.02 9.14
N PRO A 98 -30.51 -6.52 10.36
CA PRO A 98 -31.83 -6.47 10.96
C PRO A 98 -32.85 -5.50 10.31
N LEU A 99 -32.43 -4.66 9.35
CA LEU A 99 -33.17 -3.49 8.83
C LEU A 99 -33.49 -2.43 9.91
#